data_AF-A0A813V5L8-F1
#
_entry.id   AF-A0A813V5L8-F1
#
_cell.length_a   1.000
_cell.length_b   1.000
_cell.length_c   1.000
_cell.angle_alpha   90.00
_cell.angle_beta   90.00
_cell.angle_gamma   90.00
#
_symmetry.space_group_name_H-M   'P 1'
#
loop_
_entity.id
_entity.type
_entity.pdbx_description
1 polymer ?
#
loop_
_entity_poly.entity_id
_entity_poly.type
_entity_poly.pdbx_seq_one_letter_code
_entity_poly.pdbx_strand_id
1 'polypeptide(L)'
;MSEKNEINGSNSSSNNLYLDKPCTKKELYGNELFGFGSMQGWRKTNEDFSKYLILFDNYLWKDWAFFSIFDGHNGSETAKNAANIIDKYLLESLNKVQSNIDYDQLNDIIKRTFIKLDKHLREIVQDNSGSVCIASLIGPNNIYLIYIGDSRGIIISKDGQVLSSTKDHKPTVQKEQ
;
A
#
# COMPACT_ATOMS: atom_id res chain seq x y z
N MET A 1 -27.75 -35.32 41.26
CA MET A 1 -26.48 -34.65 41.61
C MET A 1 -25.35 -35.53 41.11
N SER A 2 -24.90 -35.29 39.89
CA SER A 2 -23.55 -35.57 39.37
C SER A 2 -23.54 -35.28 37.87
N GLU A 3 -23.31 -34.01 37.56
CA GLU A 3 -22.92 -33.52 36.24
C GLU A 3 -21.66 -34.28 35.78
N LYS A 4 -21.70 -34.87 34.60
CA LYS A 4 -20.48 -35.31 33.91
C LYS A 4 -20.02 -34.15 33.04
N ASN A 5 -19.02 -33.46 33.56
CA ASN A 5 -18.29 -32.38 32.91
C ASN A 5 -17.80 -32.80 31.52
N GLU A 6 -18.12 -31.95 30.55
CA GLU A 6 -17.49 -31.88 29.24
C GLU A 6 -15.98 -31.75 29.42
N ILE A 7 -15.25 -32.71 28.88
CA ILE A 7 -13.82 -32.57 28.67
C ILE A 7 -13.68 -31.63 27.48
N ASN A 8 -13.43 -30.35 27.78
CA ASN A 8 -12.98 -29.37 26.81
C ASN A 8 -11.73 -29.91 26.11
N GLY A 9 -11.94 -30.41 24.90
CA GLY A 9 -10.87 -30.71 23.96
C GLY A 9 -10.06 -29.43 23.77
N SER A 10 -8.80 -29.50 24.18
CA SER A 10 -7.77 -28.51 23.89
C SER A 10 -7.87 -28.10 22.42
N ASN A 11 -8.23 -26.84 22.17
CA ASN A 11 -8.10 -26.22 20.86
C ASN A 11 -6.63 -26.30 20.45
N SER A 12 -6.26 -27.34 19.71
CA SER A 12 -5.06 -27.32 18.89
C SER A 12 -5.31 -26.23 17.85
N SER A 13 -4.73 -25.05 18.08
CA SER A 13 -4.74 -23.97 17.11
C SER A 13 -4.16 -24.50 15.81
N SER A 14 -5.02 -24.86 14.88
CA SER A 14 -4.61 -25.38 13.59
C SER A 14 -3.82 -24.28 12.87
N ASN A 15 -2.57 -24.62 12.50
CA ASN A 15 -1.67 -23.83 11.65
C ASN A 15 -2.22 -23.56 10.23
N ASN A 16 -3.53 -23.66 10.03
CA ASN A 16 -4.14 -23.41 8.73
C ASN A 16 -4.07 -21.90 8.43
N LEU A 17 -3.47 -21.50 7.31
CA LEU A 17 -3.41 -20.09 6.90
C LEU A 17 -4.74 -19.58 6.31
N TYR A 18 -5.66 -20.51 6.04
CA TYR A 18 -6.90 -20.25 5.31
C TYR A 18 -8.15 -20.50 6.18
N LEU A 19 -9.22 -19.80 5.82
CA LEU A 19 -10.58 -19.99 6.33
C LEU A 19 -11.28 -21.14 5.59
N ASP A 20 -12.32 -21.72 6.19
CA ASP A 20 -13.14 -22.75 5.53
C ASP A 20 -14.04 -22.17 4.41
N LYS A 21 -14.34 -20.87 4.49
CA LYS A 21 -15.08 -20.10 3.48
C LYS A 21 -14.50 -18.69 3.37
N PRO A 22 -14.53 -18.04 2.20
CA PRO A 22 -13.95 -16.72 2.04
C PRO A 22 -14.80 -15.66 2.74
N CYS A 23 -14.14 -14.70 3.39
CA CYS A 23 -14.78 -13.47 3.82
C CYS A 23 -14.98 -12.57 2.59
N THR A 24 -16.23 -12.47 2.14
CA THR A 24 -16.60 -11.73 0.91
C THR A 24 -17.04 -10.29 1.15
N LYS A 25 -17.05 -9.84 2.41
CA LYS A 25 -17.31 -8.44 2.78
C LYS A 25 -16.31 -7.54 2.05
N LYS A 26 -16.82 -6.47 1.45
CA LYS A 26 -16.02 -5.48 0.73
C LYS A 26 -15.87 -4.23 1.58
N GLU A 27 -14.65 -3.70 1.58
CA GLU A 27 -14.37 -2.34 2.02
C GLU A 27 -14.19 -1.51 0.76
N LEU A 28 -15.14 -0.63 0.50
CA LEU A 28 -15.19 0.20 -0.70
C LEU A 28 -15.13 1.67 -0.28
N TYR A 29 -14.34 2.46 -0.99
CA TYR A 29 -14.33 3.91 -0.82
C TYR A 29 -13.90 4.57 -2.13
N GLY A 30 -14.37 5.78 -2.39
CA GLY A 30 -14.15 6.46 -3.66
C GLY A 30 -15.30 7.40 -4.03
N ASN A 31 -15.27 7.87 -5.28
CA ASN A 31 -16.31 8.69 -5.89
C ASN A 31 -16.40 8.38 -7.40
N GLU A 32 -17.02 9.26 -8.18
CA GLU A 32 -17.19 9.07 -9.63
C GLU A 32 -15.87 9.07 -10.42
N LEU A 33 -14.76 9.54 -9.84
CA LEU A 33 -13.46 9.68 -10.50
C LEU A 33 -12.48 8.57 -10.12
N PHE A 34 -12.61 7.99 -8.92
CA PHE A 34 -11.71 6.92 -8.44
C PHE A 34 -12.43 6.00 -7.46
N GLY A 35 -11.94 4.77 -7.33
CA GLY A 35 -12.46 3.81 -6.37
C GLY A 35 -11.39 2.85 -5.89
N PHE A 36 -11.54 2.43 -4.65
CA PHE A 36 -10.78 1.36 -4.04
C PHE A 36 -11.72 0.27 -3.55
N GLY A 37 -11.24 -0.96 -3.60
CA GLY A 37 -11.93 -2.11 -3.04
C GLY A 37 -10.94 -3.06 -2.39
N SER A 38 -11.19 -3.42 -1.13
CA SER A 38 -10.46 -4.46 -0.43
C SER A 38 -11.41 -5.59 -0.02
N MET A 39 -10.89 -6.82 -0.02
CA MET A 39 -11.59 -8.02 0.41
C MET A 39 -10.58 -9.02 0.98
N GLN A 40 -10.79 -9.43 2.23
CA GLN A 40 -9.94 -10.43 2.88
C GLN A 40 -9.88 -11.78 2.13
N GLY A 41 -11.01 -12.24 1.59
CA GLY A 41 -11.08 -13.51 0.87
C GLY A 41 -10.77 -14.70 1.79
N TRP A 42 -9.88 -15.60 1.36
CA TRP A 42 -9.62 -16.87 2.03
C TRP A 42 -8.61 -16.80 3.17
N ARG A 43 -7.83 -15.71 3.29
CA ARG A 43 -6.83 -15.56 4.34
C ARG A 43 -7.50 -15.37 5.70
N LYS A 44 -6.82 -15.77 6.78
CA LYS A 44 -7.29 -15.54 8.16
C LYS A 44 -7.36 -14.06 8.55
N THR A 45 -6.47 -13.24 8.00
CA THR A 45 -6.36 -11.80 8.23
C THR A 45 -6.35 -11.05 6.90
N ASN A 46 -6.83 -9.81 6.91
CA ASN A 46 -6.61 -8.86 5.82
C ASN A 46 -5.42 -7.98 6.19
N GLU A 47 -4.34 -8.07 5.42
CA GLU A 47 -3.09 -7.33 5.67
C GLU A 47 -2.92 -6.17 4.66
N ASP A 48 -3.92 -5.95 3.80
CA ASP A 48 -3.92 -4.90 2.78
C ASP A 48 -4.43 -3.57 3.33
N PHE A 49 -3.69 -2.50 3.04
CA PHE A 49 -4.06 -1.12 3.35
C PHE A 49 -3.85 -0.23 2.14
N SER A 50 -4.43 0.96 2.19
CA SER A 50 -4.37 1.89 1.06
C SER A 50 -4.53 3.32 1.54
N LYS A 51 -3.99 4.24 0.76
CA LYS A 51 -4.03 5.68 1.05
C LYS A 51 -4.32 6.43 -0.23
N TYR A 52 -5.06 7.52 -0.12
CA TYR A 52 -5.19 8.48 -1.19
C TYR A 52 -5.11 9.89 -0.64
N LEU A 53 -4.62 10.79 -1.47
CA LEU A 53 -4.59 12.23 -1.25
C LEU A 53 -5.04 12.87 -2.56
N ILE A 54 -6.08 13.70 -2.50
CA ILE A 54 -6.63 14.37 -3.67
C ILE A 54 -6.63 15.86 -3.35
N LEU A 55 -6.25 16.67 -4.34
CA LEU A 55 -6.15 18.12 -4.19
C LEU A 55 -5.30 18.46 -2.96
N PHE A 56 -3.99 18.16 -3.01
CA PHE A 56 -3.13 18.35 -1.83
C PHE A 56 -3.41 19.73 -1.23
N ASP A 57 -3.70 19.79 0.08
CA ASP A 57 -4.14 21.01 0.78
C ASP A 57 -3.12 22.17 0.71
N ASN A 58 -1.98 21.96 0.05
CA ASN A 58 -1.02 22.99 -0.31
C ASN A 58 -1.31 23.56 -1.72
N TYR A 59 -1.49 24.88 -1.80
CA TYR A 59 -1.71 25.65 -3.03
C TYR A 59 -0.76 25.30 -4.19
N LEU A 60 0.48 24.88 -3.90
CA LEU A 60 1.47 24.51 -4.92
C LEU A 60 1.16 23.18 -5.63
N TRP A 61 0.50 22.23 -4.94
CA TRP A 61 0.28 20.86 -5.41
C TRP A 61 -1.21 20.52 -5.57
N LYS A 62 -2.06 21.56 -5.63
CA LYS A 62 -3.53 21.43 -5.70
C LYS A 62 -4.05 20.60 -6.87
N ASP A 63 -3.30 20.52 -7.98
CA ASP A 63 -3.70 19.78 -9.19
C ASP A 63 -3.07 18.38 -9.24
N TRP A 64 -2.58 17.89 -8.10
CA TRP A 64 -1.99 16.56 -7.96
C TRP A 64 -2.85 15.64 -7.11
N ALA A 65 -2.74 14.35 -7.40
CA ALA A 65 -3.34 13.28 -6.62
C ALA A 65 -2.32 12.16 -6.38
N PHE A 66 -2.40 11.53 -5.22
CA PHE A 66 -1.60 10.38 -4.83
C PHE A 66 -2.53 9.24 -4.43
N PHE A 67 -2.23 8.05 -4.91
CA PHE A 67 -2.94 6.82 -4.56
C PHE A 67 -1.92 5.75 -4.27
N SER A 68 -2.12 4.95 -3.23
CA SER A 68 -1.22 3.84 -2.90
C SER A 68 -1.96 2.66 -2.30
N ILE A 69 -1.43 1.48 -2.57
CA ILE A 69 -1.81 0.19 -1.97
C ILE A 69 -0.56 -0.39 -1.31
N PHE A 70 -0.77 -0.94 -0.12
CA PHE A 70 0.22 -1.59 0.72
C PHE A 70 -0.28 -3.01 0.98
N ASP A 71 0.41 -4.00 0.45
CA ASP A 71 0.12 -5.42 0.71
C ASP A 71 1.09 -5.89 1.80
N GLY A 72 0.52 -6.19 2.96
CA GLY A 72 1.25 -6.58 4.16
C GLY A 72 1.57 -8.07 4.18
N HIS A 73 2.67 -8.42 4.86
CA HIS A 73 3.01 -9.82 5.08
C HIS A 73 3.61 -10.02 6.47
N ASN A 74 3.31 -11.18 7.06
CA ASN A 74 3.76 -11.57 8.40
C ASN A 74 3.23 -10.60 9.50
N GLY A 75 2.00 -10.11 9.30
CA GLY A 75 1.36 -9.08 10.11
C GLY A 75 0.96 -7.86 9.28
N SER A 76 0.05 -7.04 9.84
CA SER A 76 -0.52 -5.87 9.17
C SER A 76 0.11 -4.53 9.59
N GLU A 77 0.93 -4.51 10.64
CA GLU A 77 1.32 -3.25 11.28
C GLU A 77 2.19 -2.38 10.38
N THR A 78 3.14 -2.94 9.62
CA THR A 78 3.93 -2.17 8.64
C THR A 78 3.04 -1.55 7.56
N ALA A 79 2.15 -2.32 6.92
CA ALA A 79 1.27 -1.82 5.86
C ALA A 79 0.31 -0.73 6.36
N LYS A 80 -0.30 -0.96 7.52
CA LYS A 80 -1.21 -0.02 8.19
C LYS A 80 -0.52 1.29 8.56
N ASN A 81 0.64 1.22 9.21
CA ASN A 81 1.37 2.42 9.62
C ASN A 81 1.94 3.16 8.40
N ALA A 82 2.36 2.44 7.35
CA ALA A 82 2.79 3.03 6.09
C ALA A 82 1.67 3.87 5.45
N ALA A 83 0.46 3.31 5.33
CA ALA A 83 -0.70 4.01 4.80
C ALA A 83 -1.09 5.25 5.63
N ASN A 84 -0.95 5.17 6.95
CA ASN A 84 -1.30 6.27 7.85
C ASN A 84 -0.31 7.44 7.83
N ILE A 85 0.95 7.22 7.47
CA ILE A 85 2.04 8.19 7.67
C ILE A 85 2.65 8.69 6.34
N ILE A 86 2.50 7.95 5.24
CA ILE A 86 3.15 8.27 3.95
C ILE A 86 2.85 9.69 3.47
N ASP A 87 1.64 10.18 3.70
CA ASP A 87 1.19 11.52 3.31
C ASP A 87 1.99 12.63 3.99
N LYS A 88 2.24 12.49 5.30
CA LYS A 88 3.06 13.42 6.07
C LYS A 88 4.44 13.58 5.43
N TYR A 89 5.12 12.48 5.13
CA TYR A 89 6.48 12.54 4.57
C TYR A 89 6.51 12.97 3.10
N LEU A 90 5.51 12.57 2.32
CA LEU A 90 5.37 13.00 0.94
C LEU A 90 5.18 14.52 0.87
N LEU A 91 4.23 15.06 1.64
CA LEU A 91 3.96 16.50 1.70
C LEU A 91 5.15 17.27 2.28
N GLU A 92 5.81 16.78 3.34
CA GLU A 92 7.01 17.42 3.88
C GLU A 92 8.13 17.55 2.83
N SER A 93 8.30 16.53 1.98
CA SER A 93 9.32 16.56 0.93
C SER A 93 8.90 17.44 -0.25
N LEU A 94 7.64 17.40 -0.67
CA LEU A 94 7.11 18.22 -1.78
C LEU A 94 7.02 19.71 -1.42
N ASN A 95 6.76 20.05 -0.17
CA ASN A 95 6.68 21.45 0.28
C ASN A 95 8.04 22.18 0.27
N LYS A 96 9.15 21.45 0.07
CA LYS A 96 10.51 22.03 -0.01
C LYS A 96 10.90 22.44 -1.42
N VAL A 97 10.05 22.17 -2.41
CA VAL A 97 10.31 22.47 -3.83
C VAL A 97 9.11 23.19 -4.46
N GLN A 98 9.36 23.90 -5.56
CA GLN A 98 8.29 24.45 -6.39
C GLN A 98 7.62 23.31 -7.18
N SER A 99 6.39 23.50 -7.67
CA SER A 99 5.64 22.45 -8.39
C SER A 99 6.14 22.16 -9.81
N ASN A 100 7.05 22.99 -10.34
CA ASN A 100 7.74 22.75 -11.61
C ASN A 100 9.08 22.02 -11.39
N ILE A 101 9.01 20.80 -10.86
CA ILE A 101 10.18 19.92 -10.74
C ILE A 101 10.30 19.01 -11.96
N ASP A 102 11.55 18.72 -12.32
CA ASP A 102 11.84 17.69 -13.33
C ASP A 102 11.72 16.27 -12.76
N TYR A 103 11.88 15.27 -13.63
CA TYR A 103 11.79 13.87 -13.27
C TYR A 103 12.84 13.45 -12.23
N ASP A 104 14.08 13.93 -12.35
CA ASP A 104 15.17 13.49 -11.48
C ASP A 104 15.01 14.04 -10.07
N GLN A 105 14.57 15.29 -9.95
CA GLN A 105 14.20 15.93 -8.69
C GLN A 105 13.02 15.20 -8.03
N LEU A 106 11.97 14.88 -8.79
CA LEU A 106 10.82 14.14 -8.27
C LEU A 106 11.25 12.73 -7.81
N ASN A 107 12.05 12.02 -8.59
CA ASN A 107 12.55 10.70 -8.26
C ASN A 107 13.37 10.71 -6.95
N ASP A 108 14.24 11.69 -6.76
CA ASP A 108 15.00 11.86 -5.52
C ASP A 108 14.10 12.20 -4.32
N ILE A 109 13.09 13.05 -4.50
CA ILE A 109 12.07 13.35 -3.47
C ILE A 109 11.31 12.09 -3.04
N ILE A 110 10.85 11.29 -4.00
CA ILE A 110 10.11 10.05 -3.71
C ILE A 110 11.03 9.06 -2.99
N LYS A 111 12.26 8.84 -3.46
CA LYS A 111 13.23 7.97 -2.77
C LYS A 111 13.47 8.40 -1.33
N ARG A 112 13.70 9.69 -1.08
CA ARG A 112 13.91 10.22 0.28
C ARG A 112 12.66 10.06 1.14
N THR A 113 11.47 10.24 0.57
CA THR A 113 10.18 10.01 1.26
C THR A 113 10.09 8.57 1.74
N PHE A 114 10.33 7.58 0.88
CA PHE A 114 10.25 6.17 1.25
C PHE A 114 11.37 5.74 2.22
N ILE A 115 12.59 6.27 2.09
CA ILE A 115 13.68 6.02 3.06
C ILE A 115 13.32 6.58 4.45
N LYS A 116 12.71 7.77 4.52
CA LYS A 116 12.25 8.34 5.79
C LYS A 116 11.12 7.52 6.39
N LEU A 117 10.17 7.09 5.56
CA LEU A 117 9.07 6.23 5.98
C LEU A 117 9.60 4.93 6.58
N ASP A 118 10.50 4.23 5.88
CA ASP A 118 11.11 2.97 6.35
C ASP A 118 11.82 3.14 7.70
N LYS A 119 12.60 4.22 7.86
CA LYS A 119 13.26 4.53 9.15
C LYS A 119 12.26 4.74 10.28
N HIS A 120 11.17 5.46 10.04
CA HIS A 120 10.15 5.67 11.06
C HIS A 120 9.37 4.38 11.37
N LEU A 121 9.04 3.58 10.35
CA LEU A 121 8.38 2.28 10.55
C LEU A 121 9.23 1.35 11.40
N ARG A 122 10.55 1.33 11.20
CA ARG A 122 11.50 0.57 12.04
C ARG A 122 11.44 0.96 13.52
N GLU A 123 11.11 2.21 13.85
CA GLU A 123 11.03 2.69 15.24
C GLU A 123 9.70 2.33 15.91
N ILE A 124 8.60 2.28 15.15
CA ILE A 124 7.24 2.14 15.71
C ILE A 124 6.65 0.74 15.56
N VAL A 125 7.02 -0.01 14.52
CA VAL A 125 6.53 -1.37 14.28
C VAL A 125 7.32 -2.35 15.16
N GLN A 126 6.61 -3.07 16.03
CA GLN A 126 7.20 -3.99 17.01
C GLN A 126 7.17 -5.45 16.58
N ASP A 127 6.39 -5.78 15.54
CA ASP A 127 6.34 -7.12 14.98
C ASP A 127 7.35 -7.27 13.81
N ASN A 128 7.37 -8.46 13.21
CA ASN A 128 8.21 -8.74 12.04
C ASN A 128 7.43 -8.57 10.72
N SER A 129 6.38 -7.72 10.71
CA SER A 129 5.60 -7.49 9.51
C SER A 129 6.38 -6.65 8.50
N GLY A 130 6.18 -6.95 7.23
CA GLY A 130 6.66 -6.13 6.12
C GLY A 130 5.50 -5.69 5.25
N SER A 131 5.80 -4.85 4.25
CA SER A 131 4.82 -4.51 3.23
C SER A 131 5.49 -4.20 1.90
N VAL A 132 4.80 -4.53 0.82
CA VAL A 132 5.08 -3.99 -0.51
C VAL A 132 4.30 -2.68 -0.69
N CYS A 133 4.70 -1.86 -1.65
CA CYS A 133 3.97 -0.65 -1.99
C CYS A 133 3.86 -0.51 -3.50
N ILE A 134 2.65 -0.26 -3.99
CA ILE A 134 2.41 0.30 -5.32
C ILE A 134 1.68 1.63 -5.14
N ALA A 135 2.15 2.67 -5.81
CA ALA A 135 1.53 3.97 -5.77
C ALA A 135 1.55 4.65 -7.14
N SER A 136 0.63 5.59 -7.32
CA SER A 136 0.60 6.49 -8.45
C SER A 136 0.58 7.93 -7.97
N LEU A 137 1.44 8.77 -8.53
CA LEU A 137 1.40 10.20 -8.38
C LEU A 137 0.94 10.81 -9.71
N ILE A 138 -0.21 11.45 -9.72
CA ILE A 138 -0.88 11.98 -10.90
C ILE A 138 -0.80 13.51 -10.81
N GLY A 139 -0.16 14.13 -11.79
CA GLY A 139 -0.14 15.58 -11.96
C GLY A 139 -0.87 16.02 -13.24
N PRO A 140 -0.85 17.32 -13.56
CA PRO A 140 -1.60 17.87 -14.70
C PRO A 140 -1.24 17.24 -16.06
N ASN A 141 0.04 16.90 -16.24
CA ASN A 141 0.57 16.46 -17.54
C ASN A 141 1.26 15.08 -17.48
N ASN A 142 1.42 14.51 -16.28
CA ASN A 142 2.24 13.32 -16.07
C ASN A 142 1.61 12.38 -15.05
N ILE A 143 1.83 11.08 -15.25
CA ILE A 143 1.49 10.03 -14.30
C ILE A 143 2.77 9.27 -13.96
N TYR A 144 3.10 9.17 -12.67
CA TYR A 144 4.25 8.45 -12.18
C TYR A 144 3.79 7.21 -11.40
N LEU A 145 4.32 6.05 -11.77
CA LEU A 145 4.17 4.83 -10.96
C LEU A 145 5.37 4.68 -10.04
N ILE A 146 5.10 4.43 -8.76
CA ILE A 146 6.09 4.26 -7.70
C ILE A 146 5.86 2.88 -7.11
N TYR A 147 6.88 2.02 -7.05
CA TYR A 147 6.70 0.64 -6.63
C TYR A 147 7.90 0.08 -5.89
N ILE A 148 7.61 -0.73 -4.87
CA ILE A 148 8.56 -1.49 -4.07
C ILE A 148 7.92 -2.85 -3.77
N GLY A 149 8.47 -3.93 -4.31
CA GLY A 149 7.94 -5.27 -4.14
C GLY A 149 7.20 -5.76 -5.40
N ASP A 150 6.21 -6.60 -5.22
CA ASP A 150 5.56 -7.34 -6.30
C ASP A 150 4.07 -7.05 -6.50
N SER A 151 3.54 -6.02 -5.82
CA SER A 151 2.32 -5.36 -6.25
C SER A 151 2.51 -4.64 -7.59
N ARG A 152 1.45 -4.55 -8.40
CA ARG A 152 1.55 -4.08 -9.79
C ARG A 152 0.59 -2.93 -10.11
N GLY A 153 1.12 -1.92 -10.78
CA GLY A 153 0.35 -0.81 -11.36
C GLY A 153 0.40 -0.83 -12.88
N ILE A 154 -0.71 -0.50 -13.53
CA ILE A 154 -0.84 -0.45 -14.99
C ILE A 154 -1.55 0.85 -15.38
N ILE A 155 -1.00 1.57 -16.35
CA ILE A 155 -1.65 2.75 -16.96
C ILE A 155 -2.25 2.30 -18.30
N ILE A 156 -3.52 2.59 -18.49
CA ILE A 156 -4.28 2.22 -19.69
C ILE A 156 -4.80 3.51 -20.35
N SER A 157 -4.71 3.59 -21.68
CA SER A 157 -5.28 4.69 -22.47
C SER A 157 -6.80 4.62 -22.50
N LYS A 158 -7.45 5.71 -22.94
CA LYS A 158 -8.90 5.74 -23.15
C LYS A 158 -9.37 4.68 -24.16
N ASP A 159 -8.51 4.31 -25.10
CA ASP A 159 -8.78 3.29 -26.12
C ASP A 159 -8.44 1.86 -25.65
N GLY A 160 -8.13 1.68 -24.35
CA GLY A 160 -7.89 0.37 -23.75
C GLY A 160 -6.48 -0.19 -23.94
N GLN A 161 -5.53 0.60 -24.45
CA GLN A 161 -4.14 0.15 -24.65
C GLN A 161 -3.31 0.33 -23.38
N VAL A 162 -2.47 -0.65 -23.06
CA VAL A 162 -1.51 -0.53 -21.96
C VAL A 162 -0.40 0.44 -22.37
N LEU A 163 -0.33 1.58 -21.67
CA LEU A 163 0.70 2.60 -21.89
C LEU A 163 1.97 2.32 -21.08
N SER A 164 1.81 1.80 -19.85
CA SER A 164 2.93 1.48 -18.96
C SER A 164 2.50 0.48 -17.88
N SER A 165 3.46 -0.26 -17.35
CA SER A 165 3.27 -1.13 -16.18
C SER A 165 4.53 -1.19 -15.33
N THR A 166 4.37 -1.38 -14.02
CA THR A 166 5.50 -1.64 -13.12
C THR A 166 6.13 -3.02 -13.40
N LYS A 167 7.35 -3.22 -12.89
CA LYS A 167 8.06 -4.49 -12.96
C LYS A 167 8.23 -5.02 -11.55
N ASP A 168 7.63 -6.17 -11.25
CA ASP A 168 7.70 -6.76 -9.92
C ASP A 168 9.16 -6.99 -9.50
N HIS A 169 9.49 -6.60 -8.28
CA HIS A 169 10.76 -6.97 -7.65
C HIS A 169 10.65 -8.43 -7.18
N LYS A 170 11.36 -9.32 -7.86
CA LYS A 170 11.39 -10.76 -7.53
C LYS A 170 12.84 -11.18 -7.25
N PRO A 171 13.10 -12.04 -6.23
CA PRO A 171 14.46 -12.50 -5.91
C PRO A 171 15.20 -13.20 -7.05
N THR A 172 14.48 -13.68 -8.05
CA THR A 172 15.03 -14.33 -9.25
C THR A 172 15.55 -13.35 -10.30
N VAL A 173 15.27 -12.05 -10.17
CA VAL A 173 15.75 -11.02 -11.10
C VAL A 173 17.19 -10.67 -10.75
N GLN A 174 18.10 -10.79 -11.73
CA GLN A 174 19.55 -10.64 -11.52
C GLN A 174 19.97 -9.29 -10.92
N LYS A 175 19.23 -8.21 -11.20
CA LYS A 175 19.51 -6.89 -10.63
C LYS A 175 19.13 -6.75 -9.15
N GLU A 176 18.34 -7.68 -8.63
CA GLU A 176 17.83 -7.71 -7.25
C GLU A 176 18.63 -8.67 -6.35
N GLN A 177 19.72 -9.25 -6.87
CA GLN A 177 20.66 -10.15 -6.17
C GLN A 177 21.95 -9.41 -5.83
#